data_AF-A0A562DIA2-F1
#
_entry.id   AF-A0A562DIA2-F1
#
_cell.length_a   1.000
_cell.length_b   1.000
_cell.length_c   1.000
_cell.angle_alpha   90.00
_cell.angle_beta   90.00
_cell.angle_gamma   90.00
#
_symmetry.space_group_name_H-M   'P 1'
#
loop_
_entity.id
_entity.type
_entity.pdbx_description
1 polymer ?
#
loop_
_entity_poly.entity_id
_entity_poly.type
_entity_poly.pdbx_seq_one_letter_code
_entity_poly.pdbx_strand_id
1 'polypeptide(L)'
;MRFRPRLVLPLVLLGLAACAGNNGTLSDDEEQQQALLAARKALESAADTGPAATEPPPPPSCDAAPVQGLVGETASDELVEQARTDAGADSVRVLKPGQAVTLEFNGARLNVEVDEANQIVSLRCG
;
A
#
# COMPACT_ATOMS: atom_id res chain seq x y z
N MET A 1 -27.88 7.86 -72.61
CA MET A 1 -26.63 7.33 -73.18
C MET A 1 -25.49 8.21 -72.73
N ARG A 2 -24.47 7.60 -72.12
CA ARG A 2 -23.20 8.19 -71.70
C ARG A 2 -22.26 8.18 -72.90
N PHE A 3 -21.57 9.27 -73.22
CA PHE A 3 -20.33 9.23 -73.99
C PHE A 3 -19.38 10.32 -73.50
N ARG A 4 -18.29 9.88 -72.89
CA ARG A 4 -17.11 10.69 -72.55
C ARG A 4 -16.09 10.58 -73.69
N PRO A 5 -15.38 11.64 -74.07
CA PRO A 5 -14.07 11.52 -74.67
C PRO A 5 -12.98 11.96 -73.68
N ARG A 6 -11.84 11.27 -73.83
CA ARG A 6 -10.63 11.35 -73.03
C ARG A 6 -9.68 12.44 -73.53
N LEU A 7 -8.70 12.73 -72.66
CA LEU A 7 -7.35 13.21 -72.97
C LEU A 7 -7.22 14.67 -73.40
N VAL A 8 -6.53 15.50 -72.61
CA VAL A 8 -5.13 15.90 -72.84
C VAL A 8 -4.61 16.56 -71.54
N LEU A 9 -3.62 15.95 -70.90
CA LEU A 9 -2.63 16.63 -70.05
C LEU A 9 -1.53 17.08 -71.04
N PRO A 10 -1.02 18.33 -71.01
CA PRO A 10 0.14 18.61 -70.15
C PRO A 10 0.32 20.08 -69.74
N LEU A 11 1.46 20.33 -69.08
CA LEU A 11 2.10 21.61 -68.75
C LEU A 11 1.62 22.34 -67.48
N VAL A 12 2.22 21.91 -66.37
CA VAL A 12 3.08 22.73 -65.51
C VAL A 12 2.98 24.25 -65.75
N LEU A 13 2.34 24.94 -64.81
CA LEU A 13 2.75 26.26 -64.36
C LEU A 13 2.80 26.21 -62.84
N LEU A 14 4.02 25.98 -62.35
CA LEU A 14 4.40 26.14 -60.96
C LEU A 14 4.27 27.64 -60.64
N GLY A 15 3.11 28.04 -60.11
CA GLY A 15 2.87 29.40 -59.62
C GLY A 15 3.47 29.56 -58.24
N LEU A 16 4.62 30.24 -58.20
CA LEU A 16 5.28 30.74 -56.98
C LEU A 16 4.26 31.37 -56.02
N ALA A 17 3.97 30.68 -54.92
CA ALA A 17 3.42 31.31 -53.73
C ALA A 17 4.58 32.03 -53.03
N ALA A 18 4.51 33.36 -52.96
CA ALA A 18 5.42 34.15 -52.14
C ALA A 18 4.64 35.24 -51.37
N CYS A 19 4.66 35.08 -50.05
CA CYS A 19 4.67 36.09 -48.99
C CYS A 19 3.42 36.96 -48.76
N ALA A 20 2.52 36.45 -47.91
CA ALA A 20 1.96 37.24 -46.81
C ALA A 20 2.38 36.55 -45.51
N GLY A 21 3.18 37.23 -44.70
CA GLY A 21 3.84 36.67 -43.53
C GLY A 21 2.86 36.18 -42.46
N ASN A 22 3.07 34.93 -42.04
CA ASN A 22 2.89 34.52 -40.65
C ASN A 22 3.88 33.38 -40.32
N ASN A 23 5.18 33.68 -40.45
CA ASN A 23 6.25 32.76 -40.05
C ASN A 23 6.57 32.97 -38.56
N GLY A 24 5.61 32.61 -37.71
CA GLY A 24 5.92 32.23 -36.34
C GLY A 24 6.14 30.71 -36.32
N THR A 25 7.30 30.30 -35.79
CA THR A 25 7.42 29.05 -35.02
C THR A 25 7.36 27.70 -35.76
N LEU A 26 8.07 27.53 -36.88
CA LEU A 26 8.37 26.16 -37.39
C LEU A 26 9.36 25.39 -36.48
N SER A 27 9.99 26.06 -35.52
CA SER A 27 10.87 25.46 -34.49
C SER A 27 10.13 25.06 -33.22
N ASP A 28 9.11 25.83 -32.82
CA ASP A 28 8.53 25.69 -31.48
C ASP A 28 7.47 24.59 -31.44
N ASP A 29 6.81 24.31 -32.56
CA ASP A 29 5.85 23.21 -32.69
C ASP A 29 6.54 21.83 -32.63
N GLU A 30 7.74 21.71 -33.22
CA GLU A 30 8.54 20.48 -33.15
C GLU A 30 9.10 20.25 -31.74
N GLU A 31 9.54 21.32 -31.07
CA GLU A 31 10.01 21.28 -29.69
C GLU A 31 8.88 20.90 -28.71
N GLN A 32 7.67 21.44 -28.92
CA GLN A 32 6.48 21.07 -28.15
C GLN A 32 6.08 19.61 -28.39
N GLN A 33 6.11 19.13 -29.64
CA GLN A 33 5.79 17.75 -29.97
C GLN A 33 6.78 16.77 -29.33
N GLN A 34 8.08 17.11 -29.34
CA GLN A 34 9.12 16.32 -28.70
C GLN A 34 8.98 16.31 -27.17
N ALA A 35 8.67 17.46 -26.56
CA ALA A 35 8.41 17.55 -25.13
C ALA A 35 7.21 16.69 -24.70
N LEU A 36 6.13 16.69 -25.49
CA LEU A 36 4.95 15.89 -25.20
C LEU A 36 5.22 14.38 -25.35
N LEU A 37 5.99 13.99 -26.38
CA LEU A 37 6.41 12.60 -26.58
C LEU A 37 7.36 12.12 -25.47
N ALA A 38 8.28 12.97 -25.01
CA ALA A 38 9.17 12.68 -23.89
C ALA A 38 8.38 12.53 -22.58
N ALA A 39 7.41 13.42 -22.32
CA ALA A 39 6.54 13.35 -21.16
C ALA A 39 5.68 12.07 -21.17
N ARG A 40 5.14 11.69 -22.33
CA ARG A 40 4.36 10.46 -22.48
C ARG A 40 5.22 9.20 -22.24
N LYS A 41 6.42 9.16 -22.80
CA LYS A 41 7.36 8.05 -22.60
C LYS A 41 7.81 7.91 -21.14
N ALA A 42 7.96 9.03 -20.43
CA ALA A 42 8.25 9.04 -19.00
C ALA A 42 7.09 8.43 -18.19
N LEU A 43 5.85 8.80 -18.51
CA LEU A 43 4.65 8.23 -17.88
C LEU A 43 4.51 6.72 -18.16
N GLU A 44 4.77 6.27 -19.39
CA GLU A 44 4.74 4.84 -19.74
C GLU A 44 5.85 4.04 -19.01
N SER A 45 7.02 4.63 -18.77
CA SER A 45 8.07 3.98 -17.97
C SER A 45 7.77 3.93 -16.47
N ALA A 46 6.92 4.83 -15.96
CA ALA A 46 6.47 4.83 -14.58
C ALA A 46 5.28 3.89 -14.34
N ALA A 47 4.57 3.49 -15.41
CA ALA A 47 3.46 2.55 -15.37
C ALA A 47 3.91 1.08 -15.45
N ASP A 48 5.21 0.80 -15.62
CA ASP A 48 5.77 -0.54 -15.45
C ASP A 48 5.70 -0.88 -13.96
N THR A 49 4.58 -1.52 -13.61
CA THR A 49 4.22 -2.01 -12.29
C THR A 49 5.40 -2.71 -11.64
N GLY A 50 6.05 -2.01 -10.71
CA GLY A 50 6.93 -2.61 -9.73
C GLY A 50 6.23 -3.78 -9.02
N PRO A 51 6.99 -4.73 -8.47
CA PRO A 51 6.46 -5.96 -7.90
C PRO A 51 5.26 -5.67 -7.00
N ALA A 52 4.16 -6.40 -7.23
CA ALA A 52 2.92 -6.27 -6.48
C ALA A 52 3.23 -6.11 -5.00
N ALA A 53 2.90 -4.94 -4.44
CA ALA A 53 3.09 -4.67 -3.03
C ALA A 53 2.34 -5.76 -2.25
N THR A 54 3.11 -6.63 -1.58
CA THR A 54 2.53 -7.58 -0.63
C THR A 54 1.85 -6.73 0.44
N GLU A 55 0.56 -6.94 0.63
CA GLU A 55 -0.21 -6.26 1.65
C GLU A 55 0.51 -6.46 3.00
N PRO A 56 0.78 -5.39 3.77
CA PRO A 56 1.47 -5.53 5.04
C PRO A 56 0.68 -6.49 5.93
N PRO A 57 1.36 -7.37 6.69
CA PRO A 57 0.68 -8.24 7.64
C PRO A 57 -0.19 -7.38 8.57
N PRO A 58 -1.36 -7.91 9.01
CA PRO A 58 -2.20 -7.18 9.93
C PRO A 58 -1.38 -6.79 11.17
N PRO A 59 -1.64 -5.60 11.75
CA PRO A 59 -0.92 -5.17 12.93
C PRO A 59 -1.06 -6.22 14.05
N PRO A 60 0.00 -6.49 14.81
CA PRO A 60 -0.08 -7.44 15.92
C PRO A 60 -1.16 -6.97 16.88
N SER A 61 -2.12 -7.84 17.14
CA SER A 61 -3.27 -7.57 17.99
C SER A 61 -3.37 -8.68 19.02
N CYS A 62 -3.40 -8.31 20.30
CA CYS A 62 -3.79 -9.24 21.34
C CYS A 62 -5.31 -9.41 21.34
N ASP A 63 -5.78 -10.66 21.33
CA ASP A 63 -7.16 -11.05 21.64
C ASP A 63 -7.17 -12.00 22.84
N ALA A 64 -7.74 -11.55 23.95
CA ALA A 64 -7.80 -12.35 25.17
C ALA A 64 -8.99 -13.33 25.19
N ALA A 65 -9.95 -13.24 24.27
CA ALA A 65 -11.13 -14.10 24.24
C ALA A 65 -10.82 -15.62 24.23
N PRO A 66 -9.92 -16.14 23.37
CA PRO A 66 -9.65 -17.58 23.30
C PRO A 66 -9.00 -18.15 24.57
N VAL A 67 -8.31 -17.32 25.35
CA VAL A 67 -7.55 -17.77 26.53
C VAL A 67 -8.31 -17.65 27.84
N GLN A 68 -9.53 -17.09 27.84
CA GLN A 68 -10.31 -16.92 29.07
C GLN A 68 -10.58 -18.22 29.84
N GLY A 69 -10.54 -19.37 29.15
CA GLY A 69 -10.69 -20.69 29.77
C GLY A 69 -9.55 -21.09 30.72
N LEU A 70 -8.44 -20.34 30.74
CA LEU A 70 -7.29 -20.61 31.61
C LEU A 70 -7.42 -20.00 33.01
N VAL A 71 -8.49 -19.26 33.30
CA VAL A 71 -8.74 -18.72 34.65
C VAL A 71 -8.93 -19.88 35.64
N GLY A 72 -8.22 -19.83 36.76
CA GLY A 72 -8.15 -20.88 37.78
C GLY A 72 -6.98 -21.86 37.60
N GLU A 73 -6.32 -21.87 36.43
CA GLU A 73 -5.12 -22.69 36.22
C GLU A 73 -3.89 -22.07 36.88
N THR A 74 -2.90 -22.90 37.19
CA THR A 74 -1.60 -22.40 37.68
C THR A 74 -0.83 -21.75 36.55
N ALA A 75 -0.37 -20.50 36.74
CA ALA A 75 0.44 -19.78 35.77
C ALA A 75 1.88 -20.34 35.70
N SER A 76 2.05 -21.52 35.12
CA SER A 76 3.36 -22.05 34.76
C SER A 76 3.94 -21.28 33.57
N ASP A 77 5.26 -21.29 33.43
CA ASP A 77 5.93 -20.62 32.32
C ASP A 77 5.43 -21.15 30.97
N GLU A 78 5.20 -22.46 30.83
CA GLU A 78 4.65 -23.06 29.62
C GLU A 78 3.22 -22.58 29.34
N LEU A 79 2.35 -22.54 30.36
CA LEU A 79 0.96 -22.10 30.19
C LEU A 79 0.87 -20.62 29.82
N VAL A 80 1.71 -19.79 30.42
CA VAL A 80 1.79 -18.34 30.14
C VAL A 80 2.26 -18.09 28.71
N GLU A 81 3.27 -18.83 28.24
CA GLU A 81 3.78 -18.74 26.87
C GLU A 81 2.76 -19.25 25.84
N GLN A 82 2.04 -20.32 26.18
CA GLN A 82 0.92 -20.79 25.36
C GLN A 82 -0.19 -19.75 25.28
N ALA A 83 -0.61 -19.18 26.42
CA ALA A 83 -1.63 -18.14 26.47
C ALA A 83 -1.23 -16.91 25.63
N ARG A 84 0.04 -16.48 25.67
CA ARG A 84 0.53 -15.40 24.81
C ARG A 84 0.33 -15.72 23.33
N THR A 85 0.72 -16.93 22.93
CA THR A 85 0.66 -17.39 21.53
C THR A 85 -0.78 -17.50 21.06
N ASP A 86 -1.64 -18.11 21.85
CA ASP A 86 -3.07 -18.31 21.56
C ASP A 86 -3.83 -16.97 21.52
N ALA A 87 -3.41 -15.99 22.31
CA ALA A 87 -3.93 -14.63 22.27
C ALA A 87 -3.37 -13.77 21.12
N GLY A 88 -2.39 -14.28 20.34
CA GLY A 88 -1.73 -13.52 19.28
C GLY A 88 -0.93 -12.31 19.79
N ALA A 89 -0.50 -12.32 21.05
CA ALA A 89 0.23 -11.23 21.66
C ALA A 89 1.74 -11.32 21.37
N ASP A 90 2.39 -10.18 21.15
CA ASP A 90 3.85 -10.08 20.96
C ASP A 90 4.60 -10.29 22.28
N SER A 91 3.98 -9.92 23.40
CA SER A 91 4.58 -10.00 24.73
C SER A 91 3.56 -10.39 25.78
N VAL A 92 4.07 -10.89 26.91
CA VAL A 92 3.25 -11.27 28.06
C VAL A 92 3.84 -10.70 29.35
N ARG A 93 2.98 -10.28 30.27
CA ARG A 93 3.36 -9.82 31.61
C ARG A 93 2.49 -10.51 32.65
N VAL A 94 3.15 -11.22 33.57
CA VAL A 94 2.49 -11.77 34.76
C VAL A 94 2.47 -10.71 35.86
N LEU A 95 1.29 -10.45 36.43
CA LEU A 95 1.05 -9.45 37.47
C LEU A 95 0.67 -10.14 38.77
N LYS A 96 1.46 -9.91 39.81
CA LYS A 96 1.22 -10.46 41.15
C LYS A 96 0.34 -9.52 42.00
N PRO A 97 -0.33 -10.05 43.04
CA PRO A 97 -1.11 -9.22 43.95
C PRO A 97 -0.26 -8.11 44.59
N GLY A 98 -0.76 -6.87 44.58
CA GLY A 98 -0.09 -5.72 45.18
C GLY A 98 1.16 -5.23 44.43
N GLN A 99 1.50 -5.81 43.28
CA GLN A 99 2.62 -5.36 42.48
C GLN A 99 2.35 -3.95 41.94
N ALA A 100 3.22 -3.00 42.30
CA ALA A 100 3.16 -1.66 41.73
C ALA A 100 3.51 -1.72 40.24
N VAL A 101 2.57 -1.27 39.41
CA VAL A 101 2.75 -1.16 37.96
C VAL A 101 2.30 0.21 37.47
N THR A 102 2.88 0.63 36.36
CA THR A 102 2.41 1.79 35.61
C THR A 102 1.20 1.40 34.74
N LEU A 103 0.37 2.37 34.39
CA LEU A 103 -0.86 2.18 33.61
C LEU A 103 -0.63 2.44 32.12
N GLU A 104 0.54 2.07 31.59
CA GLU A 104 0.83 2.21 30.18
C GLU A 104 0.06 1.15 29.37
N PHE A 105 -0.59 1.61 28.30
CA PHE A 105 -1.30 0.73 27.39
C PHE A 105 -0.37 0.18 26.29
N ASN A 106 -0.37 -1.13 26.11
CA ASN A 106 0.26 -1.86 25.02
C ASN A 106 -0.72 -2.88 24.44
N GLY A 107 -1.34 -2.56 23.29
CA GLY A 107 -2.33 -3.42 22.64
C GLY A 107 -1.81 -4.76 22.11
N ALA A 108 -0.48 -4.96 22.07
CA ALA A 108 0.16 -6.21 21.66
C ALA A 108 0.64 -7.05 22.86
N ARG A 109 0.29 -6.66 24.09
CA ARG A 109 0.69 -7.36 25.32
C ARG A 109 -0.50 -8.07 25.98
N LEU A 110 -0.29 -9.33 26.32
CA LEU A 110 -1.16 -10.06 27.23
C LEU A 110 -0.73 -9.79 28.68
N ASN A 111 -1.64 -9.36 29.54
CA ASN A 111 -1.42 -9.34 30.99
C ASN A 111 -2.13 -10.54 31.60
N VAL A 112 -1.39 -11.33 32.37
CA VAL A 112 -1.86 -12.45 33.17
C VAL A 112 -1.85 -12.00 34.62
N GLU A 113 -3.02 -11.79 35.23
CA GLU A 113 -3.10 -11.55 36.67
C GLU A 113 -3.18 -12.87 37.41
N VAL A 114 -2.40 -12.98 38.47
CA VAL A 114 -2.40 -14.15 39.35
C VAL A 114 -2.72 -13.77 40.79
N ASP A 115 -3.21 -14.73 41.56
CA ASP A 115 -3.39 -14.60 43.01
C ASP A 115 -2.12 -14.98 43.80
N GLU A 116 -2.24 -15.04 45.13
CA GLU A 116 -1.14 -15.42 46.03
C GLU A 116 -0.67 -16.88 45.85
N ALA A 117 -1.52 -17.74 45.32
CA ALA A 117 -1.23 -19.14 45.01
C ALA A 117 -0.71 -19.34 43.57
N ASN A 118 -0.45 -18.26 42.83
CA ASN A 118 -0.06 -18.27 41.42
C ASN A 118 -1.13 -18.86 40.48
N GLN A 119 -2.41 -18.80 40.86
CA GLN A 119 -3.53 -19.15 39.99
C GLN A 119 -3.95 -17.93 39.18
N ILE A 120 -4.24 -18.15 37.89
CA ILE A 120 -4.70 -17.09 36.99
C ILE A 120 -6.08 -16.62 37.43
N VAL A 121 -6.24 -15.33 37.69
CA VAL A 121 -7.53 -14.72 38.06
C VAL A 121 -8.11 -13.86 36.94
N SER A 122 -7.28 -13.40 36.00
CA SER A 122 -7.73 -12.55 34.89
C SER A 122 -6.70 -12.53 33.75
N LEU A 123 -7.19 -12.42 32.52
CA LEU A 123 -6.42 -12.36 31.28
C LEU A 123 -6.93 -11.21 30.44
N ARG A 124 -6.06 -10.26 30.10
CA ARG A 124 -6.47 -9.06 29.35
C ARG A 124 -5.35 -8.49 28.48
N CYS A 125 -5.74 -7.92 27.35
CA CYS A 125 -4.83 -7.19 26.48
C CYS A 125 -4.64 -5.75 26.95
N GLY A 126 -3.40 -5.26 26.93
CA GLY A 126 -3.08 -3.86 27.26
C GLY A 126 -1.75 -3.63 27.95
#